data_AF-Q0IH45-F1
#
_entry.id   AF-Q0IH45-F1
#
_cell.length_a   1.000
_cell.length_b   1.000
_cell.length_c   1.000
_cell.angle_alpha   90.00
_cell.angle_beta   90.00
_cell.angle_gamma   90.00
#
_symmetry.space_group_name_H-M   'P 1'
#
loop_
_entity.id
_entity.type
_entity.pdbx_description
1 polymer ?
#
loop_
_entity_poly.entity_id
_entity_poly.type
_entity_poly.pdbx_seq_one_letter_code
_entity_poly.pdbx_strand_id
1 'polypeptide(L)'
;MQSPSNGVSTPKDFSSARRSIQFQNTGFPHIGLASARRHTPFHHAPSKRRIHQTSPLSESVDPAKVALLLSKQWTLYSVTPMHKFSYTNLKEYARLLSAHICAEKQKGLAVEVGTELNVKATFSPLPGLKGREQDPGSILVQVLAKAPLSAAGAQDRIVWSGCFCCTFADEDTLDMLTSETLLCLPLFLVNGAETLTAMVGTWFQKAFDCSFSSLPISSRDLAWMAAMWTGYEAHEHITATEFIFSVPVEPHMDISYAIHPEDIKALWSNIHKGQDEVLAEEVDLFFQCLYTHFFRHFKIHLSATHLVKVSTSVASAHCDGKVKILSKEYLLQVLGYLTELAINNIQY
;
A
#
# COMPACT_ATOMS: atom_id res chain seq x y z
N MET A 1 24.86 22.22 62.97
CA MET A 1 24.43 23.47 62.33
C MET A 1 23.57 23.10 61.12
N GLN A 2 22.33 23.60 61.14
CA GLN A 2 21.37 23.85 60.05
C GLN A 2 21.24 22.89 58.85
N SER A 3 20.04 22.30 58.74
CA SER A 3 19.36 21.84 57.51
C SER A 3 18.93 23.05 56.64
N PRO A 4 18.63 22.87 55.33
CA PRO A 4 17.25 22.56 54.88
C PRO A 4 17.23 21.53 53.71
N SER A 5 16.35 20.52 53.65
CA SER A 5 14.90 20.46 53.39
C SER A 5 14.44 20.85 51.97
N ASN A 6 13.57 20.00 51.42
CA ASN A 6 12.74 20.08 50.20
C ASN A 6 13.34 19.30 49.01
N GLY A 7 12.68 18.32 48.39
CA GLY A 7 11.29 17.87 48.43
C GLY A 7 10.99 17.20 47.07
N VAL A 8 9.81 16.59 46.97
CA VAL A 8 9.17 16.01 45.77
C VAL A 8 9.38 14.51 45.58
N SER A 9 8.38 13.76 46.06
CA SER A 9 7.97 12.46 45.56
C SER A 9 7.26 12.61 44.20
N THR A 10 7.52 11.69 43.27
CA THR A 10 6.81 11.60 41.98
C THR A 10 6.48 10.13 41.68
N PRO A 11 5.33 9.81 41.04
CA PRO A 11 4.62 8.54 41.19
C PRO A 11 5.09 7.41 40.26
N LYS A 12 4.59 6.21 40.59
CA LYS A 12 4.62 4.97 39.82
C LYS A 12 3.85 5.07 38.49
N ASP A 13 4.34 4.30 37.53
CA ASP A 13 3.63 3.67 36.40
C ASP A 13 2.86 4.54 35.41
N PHE A 14 3.48 4.75 34.25
CA PHE A 14 2.76 4.84 32.97
C PHE A 14 3.33 3.79 32.01
N SER A 15 2.66 2.65 31.94
CA SER A 15 2.85 1.65 30.90
C SER A 15 2.25 2.18 29.58
N SER A 16 3.06 2.76 28.71
CA SER A 16 2.69 2.90 27.30
C SER A 16 3.13 1.63 26.57
N ALA A 17 2.17 0.75 26.28
CA ALA A 17 2.38 -0.40 25.39
C ALA A 17 2.66 0.12 23.96
N ARG A 18 3.94 0.31 23.63
CA ARG A 18 4.36 0.44 22.23
C ARG A 18 4.47 -0.96 21.65
N ARG A 19 3.67 -1.24 20.62
CA ARG A 19 3.78 -2.43 19.78
C ARG A 19 5.20 -2.51 19.24
N SER A 20 5.97 -3.51 19.68
CA SER A 20 7.25 -3.83 19.08
C SER A 20 7.02 -4.32 17.66
N ILE A 21 7.45 -3.54 16.67
CA ILE A 21 7.62 -4.05 15.30
C ILE A 21 8.85 -4.96 15.37
N GLN A 22 8.64 -6.27 15.35
CA GLN A 22 9.73 -7.22 15.26
C GLN A 22 10.27 -7.19 13.83
N PHE A 23 11.47 -6.63 13.67
CA PHE A 23 12.22 -6.70 12.42
C PHE A 23 12.74 -8.14 12.25
N GLN A 24 12.22 -8.85 11.25
CA GLN A 24 12.79 -10.14 10.86
C GLN A 24 14.12 -9.88 10.13
N ASN A 25 15.18 -10.46 10.68
CA ASN A 25 16.56 -10.33 10.24
C ASN A 25 16.77 -11.15 8.95
N THR A 26 17.08 -10.50 7.82
CA THR A 26 17.48 -11.21 6.58
C THR A 26 19.01 -11.24 6.48
N GLY A 27 19.63 -12.04 7.33
CA GLY A 27 20.99 -12.52 7.11
C GLY A 27 20.96 -13.71 6.14
N PHE A 28 21.73 -13.63 5.06
CA PHE A 28 21.88 -14.70 4.06
C PHE A 28 22.48 -15.98 4.69
N PRO A 29 21.88 -17.17 4.54
CA PRO A 29 22.53 -18.41 4.95
C PRO A 29 23.43 -18.97 3.83
N HIS A 30 24.66 -19.33 4.21
CA HIS A 30 25.57 -20.15 3.41
C HIS A 30 25.06 -21.60 3.25
N ILE A 31 25.43 -22.20 2.11
CA ILE A 31 25.07 -23.54 1.62
C ILE A 31 25.40 -24.65 2.64
N GLY A 32 24.42 -25.49 2.95
CA GLY A 32 24.56 -26.73 3.72
C GLY A 32 23.55 -27.80 3.27
N LEU A 33 24.01 -29.04 3.13
CA LEU A 33 23.29 -30.18 2.54
C LEU A 33 22.21 -30.81 3.45
N ALA A 34 21.06 -31.08 2.81
CA ALA A 34 20.08 -32.17 2.99
C ALA A 34 19.28 -32.33 4.32
N SER A 35 17.95 -32.28 4.20
CA SER A 35 17.04 -33.34 4.69
C SER A 35 15.62 -33.15 4.13
N ALA A 36 15.07 -34.22 3.54
CA ALA A 36 13.75 -34.26 2.94
C ALA A 36 12.65 -34.43 3.99
N ARG A 37 11.84 -33.39 4.22
CA ARG A 37 10.44 -33.51 4.67
C ARG A 37 9.60 -32.41 4.01
N ARG A 38 8.57 -32.85 3.28
CA ARG A 38 7.58 -32.00 2.61
C ARG A 38 6.71 -31.32 3.66
N HIS A 39 7.05 -30.07 3.96
CA HIS A 39 6.15 -29.04 4.49
C HIS A 39 6.90 -27.72 4.26
N THR A 40 6.50 -26.92 3.26
CA THR A 40 7.15 -25.64 2.97
C THR A 40 6.25 -24.48 3.42
N PRO A 41 6.44 -23.93 4.64
CA PRO A 41 5.86 -22.66 5.05
C PRO A 41 6.78 -21.47 4.67
N PHE A 42 7.63 -21.63 3.66
CA PHE A 42 8.51 -20.58 3.17
C PHE A 42 7.98 -20.13 1.82
N HIS A 43 7.36 -18.95 1.79
CA HIS A 43 7.08 -18.20 0.58
C HIS A 43 8.37 -18.11 -0.22
N HIS A 44 8.52 -18.93 -1.26
CA HIS A 44 9.59 -18.74 -2.22
C HIS A 44 9.34 -17.40 -2.86
N ALA A 45 10.15 -16.42 -2.49
CA ALA A 45 10.09 -15.13 -3.15
C ALA A 45 10.34 -15.35 -4.65
N PRO A 46 9.52 -14.73 -5.51
CA PRO A 46 9.52 -15.05 -6.92
C PRO A 46 10.92 -14.80 -7.50
N SER A 47 11.45 -15.80 -8.19
CA SER A 47 12.72 -15.71 -8.92
C SER A 47 12.62 -14.80 -10.14
N LYS A 48 11.38 -14.50 -10.57
CA LYS A 48 11.09 -13.61 -11.68
C LYS A 48 9.71 -12.98 -11.54
N ARG A 49 9.53 -11.78 -12.11
CA ARG A 49 8.23 -11.11 -12.24
C ARG A 49 8.01 -10.65 -13.67
N ARG A 50 6.79 -10.82 -14.17
CA ARG A 50 6.41 -10.35 -15.51
C ARG A 50 6.19 -8.84 -15.50
N ILE A 51 6.67 -8.19 -16.54
CA ILE A 51 6.30 -6.82 -16.88
C ILE A 51 5.01 -6.90 -17.68
N HIS A 52 3.91 -6.41 -17.10
CA HIS A 52 2.65 -6.35 -17.82
C HIS A 52 2.69 -5.22 -18.85
N GLN A 53 2.67 -5.60 -20.13
CA GLN A 53 2.40 -4.66 -21.22
C GLN A 53 0.94 -4.21 -21.11
N THR A 54 0.71 -2.91 -20.92
CA THR A 54 -0.65 -2.37 -20.87
C THR A 54 -1.07 -1.81 -22.20
N SER A 55 -2.26 -2.19 -22.65
CA SER A 55 -3.04 -1.33 -23.53
C SER A 55 -3.38 -0.03 -22.78
N PRO A 56 -3.52 1.12 -23.46
CA PRO A 56 -3.96 2.36 -22.83
C PRO A 56 -5.21 2.11 -21.98
N LEU A 57 -5.29 2.73 -20.80
CA LEU A 57 -6.51 2.73 -19.98
C LEU A 57 -7.71 2.98 -20.90
N SER A 58 -8.65 2.03 -20.95
CA SER A 58 -9.82 2.09 -21.82
C SER A 58 -10.49 3.46 -21.74
N GLU A 59 -10.95 4.02 -22.87
CA GLU A 59 -11.68 5.30 -22.93
C GLU A 59 -12.92 5.35 -22.00
N SER A 60 -13.37 4.19 -21.51
CA SER A 60 -14.49 4.06 -20.57
C SER A 60 -14.20 4.52 -19.13
N VAL A 61 -12.94 4.85 -18.79
CA VAL A 61 -12.60 5.28 -17.42
C VAL A 61 -12.84 6.77 -17.21
N ASP A 62 -13.66 7.11 -16.20
CA ASP A 62 -13.87 8.48 -15.74
C ASP A 62 -12.52 9.13 -15.34
N PRO A 63 -12.05 10.15 -16.08
CA PRO A 63 -10.76 10.79 -15.83
C PRO A 63 -10.65 11.38 -14.42
N ALA A 64 -11.77 11.83 -13.84
CA ALA A 64 -11.78 12.42 -12.50
C ALA A 64 -11.50 11.36 -11.42
N LYS A 65 -11.98 10.13 -11.60
CA LYS A 65 -11.72 9.04 -10.65
C LYS A 65 -10.30 8.48 -10.77
N VAL A 66 -9.72 8.48 -11.96
CA VAL A 66 -8.29 8.14 -12.15
C VAL A 66 -7.40 9.20 -11.51
N ALA A 67 -7.71 10.48 -11.72
CA ALA A 67 -6.98 11.58 -11.09
C ALA A 67 -7.02 11.50 -9.54
N LEU A 68 -8.11 10.97 -8.97
CA LEU A 68 -8.22 10.71 -7.53
C LEU A 68 -7.14 9.73 -7.04
N LEU A 69 -6.87 8.67 -7.81
CA LEU A 69 -5.85 7.67 -7.46
C LEU A 69 -4.43 8.23 -7.55
N LEU A 70 -4.17 9.10 -8.52
CA LEU A 70 -2.84 9.67 -8.75
C LEU A 70 -2.48 10.81 -7.79
N SER A 71 -3.47 11.58 -7.32
CA SER A 71 -3.23 12.80 -6.53
C SER A 71 -3.07 12.56 -5.03
N LYS A 72 -3.11 11.30 -4.58
CA LYS A 72 -3.25 10.95 -3.16
C LYS A 72 -2.19 9.99 -2.66
N GLN A 73 -1.91 10.10 -1.38
CA GLN A 73 -1.22 9.05 -0.63
C GLN A 73 -2.25 8.05 -0.11
N TRP A 74 -2.01 6.79 -0.41
CA TRP A 74 -2.84 5.66 -0.03
C TRP A 74 -2.14 4.83 1.03
N THR A 75 -2.90 4.34 2.00
CA THR A 75 -2.47 3.30 2.94
C THR A 75 -3.02 1.97 2.46
N LEU A 76 -2.18 0.96 2.39
CA LEU A 76 -2.50 -0.33 1.82
C LEU A 76 -2.96 -1.35 2.86
N TYR A 77 -3.95 -2.14 2.46
CA TYR A 77 -4.44 -3.29 3.19
C TYR A 77 -4.64 -4.47 2.23
N SER A 78 -4.45 -5.68 2.72
CA SER A 78 -4.97 -6.89 2.09
C SER A 78 -6.35 -7.22 2.64
N VAL A 79 -7.21 -7.79 1.80
CA VAL A 79 -8.59 -8.15 2.14
C VAL A 79 -8.86 -9.58 1.71
N THR A 80 -9.43 -10.39 2.61
CA THR A 80 -9.88 -11.75 2.24
C THR A 80 -11.08 -11.67 1.28
N PRO A 81 -11.39 -12.74 0.52
CA PRO A 81 -12.59 -12.77 -0.31
C PRO A 81 -13.86 -12.39 0.46
N MET A 82 -14.70 -11.57 -0.15
CA MET A 82 -15.93 -11.05 0.45
C MET A 82 -17.11 -11.98 0.12
N HIS A 83 -17.79 -12.47 1.17
CA HIS A 83 -18.98 -13.30 1.05
C HIS A 83 -20.20 -12.50 0.61
N LYS A 84 -20.82 -12.93 -0.49
CA LYS A 84 -22.07 -12.41 -1.08
C LYS A 84 -22.04 -10.91 -1.39
N PHE A 85 -20.85 -10.33 -1.59
CA PHE A 85 -20.76 -8.99 -2.14
C PHE A 85 -21.32 -8.98 -3.57
N SER A 86 -22.23 -8.06 -3.87
CA SER A 86 -22.80 -7.91 -5.21
C SER A 86 -22.70 -6.49 -5.74
N TYR A 87 -22.21 -6.36 -6.97
CA TYR A 87 -22.17 -5.10 -7.72
C TYR A 87 -23.56 -4.49 -7.99
N THR A 88 -24.65 -5.25 -7.84
CA THR A 88 -26.02 -4.73 -8.03
C THR A 88 -26.54 -3.98 -6.80
N ASN A 89 -25.95 -4.22 -5.62
CA ASN A 89 -26.44 -3.73 -4.34
C ASN A 89 -25.72 -2.46 -3.83
N LEU A 90 -24.88 -1.83 -4.66
CA LEU A 90 -24.02 -0.71 -4.25
C LEU A 90 -24.78 0.46 -3.61
N LYS A 91 -26.00 0.78 -4.08
CA LYS A 91 -26.84 1.84 -3.50
C LYS A 91 -27.29 1.50 -2.07
N GLU A 92 -27.61 0.24 -1.84
CA GLU A 92 -28.02 -0.24 -0.52
C GLU A 92 -26.84 -0.29 0.44
N TYR A 93 -25.67 -0.77 -0.03
CA TYR A 93 -24.42 -0.72 0.73
C TYR A 93 -24.05 0.70 1.13
N ALA A 94 -24.19 1.67 0.23
CA ALA A 94 -23.96 3.09 0.54
C ALA A 94 -24.89 3.60 1.66
N ARG A 95 -26.17 3.24 1.63
CA ARG A 95 -27.15 3.60 2.65
C ARG A 95 -26.80 2.98 4.01
N LEU A 96 -26.50 1.68 4.03
CA LEU A 96 -26.15 0.94 5.24
C LEU A 96 -24.85 1.43 5.86
N LEU A 97 -23.80 1.66 5.06
CA LEU A 97 -22.53 2.19 5.54
C LEU A 97 -22.70 3.62 6.09
N SER A 98 -23.48 4.47 5.43
CA SER A 98 -23.79 5.82 5.95
C SER A 98 -24.44 5.74 7.33
N ALA A 99 -25.47 4.90 7.48
CA ALA A 99 -26.16 4.69 8.75
C ALA A 99 -25.23 4.13 9.83
N HIS A 100 -24.36 3.19 9.47
CA HIS A 100 -23.37 2.62 10.38
C HIS A 100 -22.39 3.69 10.90
N ILE A 101 -21.80 4.50 10.02
CA ILE A 101 -20.87 5.55 10.44
C ILE A 101 -21.57 6.59 11.34
N CYS A 102 -22.80 6.99 11.00
CA CYS A 102 -23.59 7.89 11.85
C CYS A 102 -23.84 7.29 13.24
N ALA A 103 -24.21 6.01 13.31
CA ALA A 103 -24.46 5.32 14.58
C ALA A 103 -23.18 5.17 15.43
N GLU A 104 -22.05 4.79 14.84
CA GLU A 104 -20.78 4.65 15.56
C GLU A 104 -20.27 6.00 16.07
N LYS A 105 -20.41 7.08 15.30
CA LYS A 105 -20.08 8.42 15.79
C LYS A 105 -20.96 8.83 16.98
N GLN A 106 -22.26 8.53 16.96
CA GLN A 106 -23.15 8.83 18.07
C GLN A 106 -22.80 8.05 19.35
N LYS A 107 -22.32 6.82 19.24
CA LYS A 107 -21.85 6.03 20.40
C LYS A 107 -20.57 6.60 21.03
N GLY A 108 -19.72 7.27 20.26
CA GLY A 108 -18.49 7.92 20.72
C GLY A 108 -18.70 9.32 21.32
N LEU A 109 -19.89 9.91 21.20
CA LEU A 109 -20.22 11.26 21.65
C LEU A 109 -20.67 11.27 23.12
N ALA A 110 -19.74 10.97 24.03
CA ALA A 110 -19.87 11.39 25.43
C ALA A 110 -19.21 12.75 25.69
N VAL A 111 -18.34 13.25 24.80
CA VAL A 111 -17.62 14.53 24.98
C VAL A 111 -17.25 15.10 23.60
N GLU A 112 -18.10 15.94 23.01
CA GLU A 112 -17.73 17.08 22.13
C GLU A 112 -18.99 17.62 21.44
N VAL A 113 -19.51 18.72 22.00
CA VAL A 113 -20.61 19.49 21.42
C VAL A 113 -20.07 20.26 20.23
N GLY A 114 -20.53 19.97 19.00
CA GLY A 114 -20.43 20.94 17.90
C GLY A 114 -20.16 20.43 16.48
N THR A 115 -19.79 19.17 16.25
CA THR A 115 -19.42 18.75 14.87
C THR A 115 -20.60 18.07 14.17
N GLU A 116 -21.20 18.75 13.18
CA GLU A 116 -22.35 18.24 12.41
C GLU A 116 -22.07 16.85 11.80
N LEU A 117 -22.85 15.86 12.22
CA LEU A 117 -22.61 14.42 11.99
C LEU A 117 -23.15 13.87 10.67
N ASN A 118 -23.54 14.73 9.73
CA ASN A 118 -24.17 14.27 8.51
C ASN A 118 -23.13 13.83 7.48
N VAL A 119 -22.80 12.53 7.50
CA VAL A 119 -21.99 11.90 6.46
C VAL A 119 -22.86 11.15 5.46
N LYS A 120 -22.37 11.03 4.24
CA LYS A 120 -22.96 10.23 3.16
C LYS A 120 -21.86 9.36 2.55
N ALA A 121 -22.03 8.06 2.58
CA ALA A 121 -21.20 7.13 1.83
C ALA A 121 -21.72 6.96 0.41
N THR A 122 -20.82 6.70 -0.53
CA THR A 122 -21.11 6.32 -1.92
C THR A 122 -20.26 5.12 -2.30
N PHE A 123 -20.83 4.26 -3.14
CA PHE A 123 -20.14 3.15 -3.76
C PHE A 123 -20.28 3.34 -5.26
N SER A 124 -19.17 3.31 -5.99
CA SER A 124 -19.20 3.43 -7.44
C SER A 124 -18.24 2.43 -8.07
N PRO A 125 -18.63 1.78 -9.18
CA PRO A 125 -17.69 1.00 -9.95
C PRO A 125 -16.60 1.92 -10.51
N LEU A 126 -15.39 1.38 -10.56
CA LEU A 126 -14.24 2.03 -11.15
C LEU A 126 -13.75 1.16 -12.32
N PRO A 127 -14.46 1.22 -13.48
CA PRO A 127 -14.08 0.44 -14.64
C PRO A 127 -12.66 0.82 -15.10
N GLY A 128 -11.97 -0.13 -15.74
CA GLY A 128 -10.64 0.07 -16.32
C GLY A 128 -9.45 0.01 -15.35
N LEU A 129 -9.65 -0.42 -14.11
CA LEU A 129 -8.56 -0.91 -13.24
C LEU A 129 -8.32 -2.42 -13.35
N LYS A 130 -9.11 -3.09 -14.20
CA LYS A 130 -8.87 -4.48 -14.55
C LYS A 130 -7.57 -4.57 -15.36
N GLY A 131 -6.68 -5.48 -14.99
CA GLY A 131 -5.52 -5.82 -15.81
C GLY A 131 -5.89 -6.81 -16.92
N ARG A 132 -6.84 -7.70 -16.66
CA ARG A 132 -7.38 -8.70 -17.59
C ARG A 132 -8.90 -8.70 -17.62
N GLU A 133 -9.53 -9.25 -18.65
CA GLU A 133 -10.99 -9.22 -18.79
C GLU A 133 -11.71 -9.94 -17.63
N GLN A 134 -11.12 -11.05 -17.18
CA GLN A 134 -11.55 -11.90 -16.07
C GLN A 134 -11.35 -11.27 -14.69
N ASP A 135 -10.48 -10.26 -14.55
CA ASP A 135 -10.27 -9.61 -13.27
C ASP A 135 -11.60 -9.02 -12.76
N PRO A 136 -11.93 -9.13 -11.46
CA PRO A 136 -13.15 -8.55 -10.94
C PRO A 136 -13.15 -7.01 -11.02
N GLY A 137 -14.34 -6.42 -11.11
CA GLY A 137 -14.49 -4.96 -11.22
C GLY A 137 -14.03 -4.24 -9.95
N SER A 138 -13.24 -3.17 -10.10
CA SER A 138 -12.83 -2.37 -8.94
C SER A 138 -13.97 -1.51 -8.41
N ILE A 139 -13.98 -1.28 -7.09
CA ILE A 139 -15.00 -0.48 -6.39
C ILE A 139 -14.33 0.68 -5.66
N LEU A 140 -14.83 1.89 -5.93
CA LEU A 140 -14.49 3.09 -5.18
C LEU A 140 -15.58 3.38 -4.15
N VAL A 141 -15.19 3.45 -2.88
CA VAL A 141 -16.02 3.87 -1.74
C VAL A 141 -15.58 5.25 -1.30
N GLN A 142 -16.51 6.19 -1.15
CA GLN A 142 -16.20 7.53 -0.66
C GLN A 142 -17.15 7.89 0.48
N VAL A 143 -16.63 8.61 1.47
CA VAL A 143 -17.45 9.24 2.51
C VAL A 143 -17.35 10.74 2.33
N LEU A 144 -18.51 11.36 2.15
CA LEU A 144 -18.67 12.79 2.03
C LEU A 144 -19.22 13.36 3.33
N ALA A 145 -18.63 14.45 3.80
CA ALA A 145 -19.23 15.29 4.82
C ALA A 145 -20.16 16.28 4.14
N LYS A 146 -21.42 16.34 4.59
CA LYS A 146 -22.37 17.32 4.08
C LYS A 146 -21.94 18.71 4.53
N ALA A 147 -22.06 19.67 3.62
CA ALA A 147 -21.82 21.05 3.96
C ALA A 147 -22.84 21.55 5.00
N PRO A 148 -22.45 22.46 5.92
CA PRO A 148 -23.39 23.09 6.84
C PRO A 148 -24.48 23.81 6.06
N LEU A 149 -25.73 23.67 6.50
CA LEU A 149 -26.91 24.30 5.88
C LEU A 149 -26.80 25.83 5.81
N SER A 150 -25.93 26.45 6.62
CA SER A 150 -25.67 27.89 6.64
C SER A 150 -24.80 28.40 5.49
N ALA A 151 -24.17 27.52 4.69
CA ALA A 151 -23.30 27.91 3.59
C ALA A 151 -23.98 27.69 2.23
N ALA A 152 -24.72 28.70 1.76
CA ALA A 152 -25.36 28.67 0.45
C ALA A 152 -24.31 28.42 -0.66
N GLY A 153 -24.45 27.33 -1.41
CA GLY A 153 -23.55 26.93 -2.50
C GLY A 153 -22.38 26.02 -2.09
N ALA A 154 -22.27 25.63 -0.82
CA ALA A 154 -21.23 24.71 -0.37
C ALA A 154 -21.50 23.27 -0.83
N GLN A 155 -20.51 22.66 -1.49
CA GLN A 155 -20.56 21.29 -1.99
C GLN A 155 -20.14 20.30 -0.90
N ASP A 156 -20.68 19.09 -0.98
CA ASP A 156 -20.26 17.95 -0.17
C ASP A 156 -18.76 17.70 -0.35
N ARG A 157 -18.01 17.60 0.75
CA ARG A 157 -16.55 17.39 0.71
C ARG A 157 -16.24 15.93 0.95
N ILE A 158 -15.42 15.32 0.08
CA ILE A 158 -14.86 13.99 0.33
C ILE A 158 -13.90 14.06 1.52
N VAL A 159 -14.22 13.35 2.59
CA VAL A 159 -13.39 13.28 3.81
C VAL A 159 -12.66 11.94 3.96
N TRP A 160 -13.07 10.93 3.20
CA TRP A 160 -12.42 9.62 3.16
C TRP A 160 -12.68 8.94 1.81
N SER A 161 -11.71 8.18 1.31
CA SER A 161 -11.80 7.38 0.09
C SER A 161 -11.15 6.02 0.30
N GLY A 162 -11.77 4.98 -0.24
CA GLY A 162 -11.25 3.62 -0.27
C GLY A 162 -11.44 3.01 -1.66
N CYS A 163 -10.44 2.30 -2.17
CA CYS A 163 -10.51 1.63 -3.47
C CYS A 163 -10.18 0.15 -3.30
N PHE A 164 -11.13 -0.72 -3.63
CA PHE A 164 -10.93 -2.16 -3.74
C PHE A 164 -10.61 -2.51 -5.18
N CYS A 165 -9.52 -3.25 -5.39
CA CYS A 165 -9.10 -3.67 -6.73
C CYS A 165 -8.45 -5.06 -6.71
N CYS A 166 -8.45 -5.66 -7.88
CA CYS A 166 -7.80 -6.92 -8.20
C CYS A 166 -7.28 -6.76 -9.63
N THR A 167 -6.02 -6.40 -9.76
CA THR A 167 -5.41 -6.06 -11.06
C THR A 167 -4.36 -7.12 -11.37
N PHE A 168 -4.43 -7.73 -12.55
CA PHE A 168 -3.51 -8.78 -12.99
C PHE A 168 -3.40 -9.99 -12.02
N ALA A 169 -4.45 -10.31 -11.26
CA ALA A 169 -4.42 -11.44 -10.32
C ALA A 169 -4.36 -12.79 -11.04
N ASP A 170 -3.33 -13.59 -10.75
CA ASP A 170 -3.11 -14.92 -11.32
C ASP A 170 -4.39 -15.79 -11.33
N GLU A 171 -4.64 -16.49 -12.44
CA GLU A 171 -5.91 -17.21 -12.67
C GLU A 171 -6.06 -18.37 -11.70
N ASP A 172 -5.02 -19.21 -11.56
CA ASP A 172 -5.03 -20.34 -10.63
C ASP A 172 -5.27 -19.84 -9.19
N THR A 173 -4.65 -18.72 -8.85
CA THR A 173 -4.87 -18.08 -7.55
C THR A 173 -6.30 -17.58 -7.41
N LEU A 174 -6.84 -16.87 -8.41
CA LEU A 174 -8.20 -16.34 -8.35
C LEU A 174 -9.25 -17.46 -8.23
N ASP A 175 -9.05 -18.56 -8.96
CA ASP A 175 -9.92 -19.75 -8.91
C ASP A 175 -9.90 -20.42 -7.52
N MET A 176 -8.75 -20.44 -6.85
CA MET A 176 -8.67 -20.91 -5.46
C MET A 176 -9.39 -19.99 -4.47
N LEU A 177 -9.45 -18.69 -4.76
CA LEU A 177 -9.97 -17.66 -3.85
C LEU A 177 -11.44 -17.31 -4.09
N THR A 178 -12.00 -17.73 -5.22
CA THR A 178 -13.36 -17.37 -5.63
C THR A 178 -14.28 -18.57 -5.70
N SER A 179 -15.56 -18.32 -5.48
CA SER A 179 -16.65 -19.28 -5.65
C SER A 179 -17.90 -18.49 -6.03
N GLU A 180 -19.03 -19.17 -6.28
CA GLU A 180 -20.31 -18.49 -6.58
C GLU A 180 -20.70 -17.43 -5.55
N THR A 181 -20.22 -17.54 -4.31
CA THR A 181 -20.53 -16.60 -3.23
C THR A 181 -19.35 -15.74 -2.78
N LEU A 182 -18.14 -15.95 -3.29
CA LEU A 182 -16.94 -15.24 -2.83
C LEU A 182 -16.39 -14.34 -3.93
N LEU A 183 -16.30 -13.04 -3.65
CA LEU A 183 -15.66 -12.07 -4.52
C LEU A 183 -14.27 -11.70 -3.99
N CYS A 184 -13.23 -11.94 -4.78
CA CYS A 184 -11.85 -11.59 -4.42
C CYS A 184 -11.48 -10.20 -4.93
N LEU A 185 -11.34 -9.23 -4.02
CA LEU A 185 -10.75 -7.90 -4.28
C LEU A 185 -9.65 -7.66 -3.23
N PRO A 186 -8.47 -8.28 -3.41
CA PRO A 186 -7.51 -8.48 -2.33
C PRO A 186 -6.78 -7.20 -1.96
N LEU A 187 -6.64 -6.23 -2.87
CA LEU A 187 -5.96 -4.97 -2.61
C LEU A 187 -6.97 -3.88 -2.22
N PHE A 188 -6.76 -3.27 -1.06
CA PHE A 188 -7.54 -2.13 -0.59
C PHE A 188 -6.66 -0.92 -0.29
N LEU A 189 -6.88 0.16 -1.04
CA LEU A 189 -6.19 1.43 -0.89
C LEU A 189 -7.06 2.41 -0.10
N VAL A 190 -6.51 3.04 0.94
CA VAL A 190 -7.26 3.99 1.79
C VAL A 190 -6.60 5.36 1.86
N ASN A 191 -7.41 6.41 1.72
CA ASN A 191 -7.03 7.80 1.95
C ASN A 191 -8.06 8.49 2.86
N GLY A 192 -7.68 8.78 4.10
CA GLY A 192 -8.54 9.45 5.09
C GLY A 192 -8.12 9.13 6.52
N ALA A 193 -8.89 9.62 7.50
CA ALA A 193 -8.61 9.40 8.92
C ALA A 193 -8.75 7.93 9.33
N GLU A 194 -7.84 7.44 10.18
CA GLU A 194 -7.80 6.05 10.67
C GLU A 194 -9.10 5.63 11.37
N THR A 195 -9.74 6.55 12.09
CA THR A 195 -11.03 6.30 12.76
C THR A 195 -12.15 5.99 11.76
N LEU A 196 -12.21 6.69 10.62
CA LEU A 196 -13.15 6.38 9.54
C LEU A 196 -12.78 5.07 8.84
N THR A 197 -11.49 4.83 8.62
CA THR A 197 -11.00 3.55 8.07
C THR A 197 -11.43 2.37 8.93
N ALA A 198 -11.31 2.46 10.26
CA ALA A 198 -11.71 1.42 11.19
C ALA A 198 -13.23 1.17 11.19
N MET A 199 -14.04 2.24 11.12
CA MET A 199 -15.50 2.12 10.99
C MET A 199 -15.90 1.44 9.68
N VAL A 200 -15.33 1.88 8.56
CA VAL A 200 -15.61 1.28 7.24
C VAL A 200 -15.17 -0.18 7.21
N GLY A 201 -13.95 -0.49 7.68
CA GLY A 201 -13.45 -1.86 7.77
C GLY A 201 -14.32 -2.74 8.65
N THR A 202 -14.74 -2.27 9.83
CA THR A 202 -15.65 -3.02 10.72
C THR A 202 -16.99 -3.32 10.05
N TRP A 203 -17.54 -2.36 9.30
CA TRP A 203 -18.78 -2.57 8.55
C TRP A 203 -18.61 -3.63 7.46
N PHE A 204 -17.54 -3.57 6.66
CA PHE A 204 -17.26 -4.56 5.62
C PHE A 204 -17.10 -5.97 6.21
N GLN A 205 -16.30 -6.12 7.27
CA GLN A 205 -16.09 -7.40 7.94
C GLN A 205 -17.42 -8.01 8.42
N LYS A 206 -18.32 -7.20 8.99
CA LYS A 206 -19.65 -7.66 9.43
C LYS A 206 -20.62 -7.95 8.28
N ALA A 207 -20.55 -7.16 7.21
CA ALA A 207 -21.48 -7.26 6.08
C ALA A 207 -21.15 -8.41 5.14
N PHE A 208 -19.86 -8.75 5.00
CA PHE A 208 -19.36 -9.67 3.98
C PHE A 208 -18.42 -10.75 4.51
N ASP A 209 -18.31 -10.92 5.84
CA ASP A 209 -17.48 -11.96 6.47
C ASP A 209 -16.04 -12.00 5.91
N CYS A 210 -15.46 -10.81 5.70
CA CYS A 210 -14.08 -10.66 5.27
C CYS A 210 -13.21 -10.17 6.42
N SER A 211 -11.89 -10.15 6.21
CA SER A 211 -10.88 -9.61 7.12
C SER A 211 -9.99 -8.62 6.38
N PHE A 212 -9.49 -7.61 7.11
CA PHE A 212 -8.56 -6.61 6.60
C PHE A 212 -7.25 -6.71 7.39
N SER A 213 -6.14 -6.84 6.68
CA SER A 213 -4.81 -6.84 7.27
C SER A 213 -3.99 -5.69 6.69
N SER A 214 -3.22 -4.99 7.53
CA SER A 214 -2.26 -4.01 7.04
C SER A 214 -1.30 -4.69 6.05
N LEU A 215 -0.97 -4.00 4.96
CA LEU A 215 -0.05 -4.50 3.94
C LEU A 215 1.30 -3.76 4.04
N PRO A 216 2.21 -4.16 4.94
CA PRO A 216 3.57 -3.64 4.96
C PRO A 216 4.32 -4.09 3.71
N ILE A 217 5.30 -3.29 3.29
CA ILE A 217 6.13 -3.58 2.12
C ILE A 217 7.55 -3.87 2.60
N SER A 218 8.05 -5.08 2.34
CA SER A 218 9.39 -5.47 2.78
C SER A 218 10.48 -4.69 2.03
N SER A 219 11.69 -4.58 2.59
CA SER A 219 12.83 -3.99 1.88
C SER A 219 13.12 -4.69 0.55
N ARG A 220 12.83 -6.00 0.47
CA ARG A 220 12.93 -6.77 -0.76
C ARG A 220 11.89 -6.35 -1.77
N ASP A 221 10.62 -6.22 -1.38
CA ASP A 221 9.56 -5.79 -2.29
C ASP A 221 9.76 -4.35 -2.75
N LEU A 222 10.27 -3.47 -1.87
CA LEU A 222 10.71 -2.13 -2.26
C LEU A 222 11.83 -2.19 -3.32
N ALA A 223 12.80 -3.09 -3.19
CA ALA A 223 13.86 -3.26 -4.19
C ALA A 223 13.30 -3.72 -5.55
N TRP A 224 12.31 -4.62 -5.54
CA TRP A 224 11.59 -5.01 -6.75
C TRP A 224 10.80 -3.85 -7.37
N MET A 225 10.09 -3.07 -6.54
CA MET A 225 9.39 -1.86 -6.99
C MET A 225 10.36 -0.89 -7.66
N ALA A 226 11.51 -0.65 -7.04
CA ALA A 226 12.54 0.21 -7.59
C ALA A 226 13.03 -0.23 -8.97
N ALA A 227 13.39 -1.51 -9.12
CA ALA A 227 13.88 -2.06 -10.37
C ALA A 227 12.80 -1.98 -11.47
N MET A 228 11.59 -2.46 -11.17
CA MET A 228 10.48 -2.46 -12.13
C MET A 228 10.09 -1.04 -12.56
N TRP A 229 9.93 -0.12 -11.61
CA TRP A 229 9.50 1.25 -11.90
C TRP A 229 10.58 2.09 -12.58
N THR A 230 11.86 1.77 -12.41
CA THR A 230 12.96 2.41 -13.14
C THR A 230 12.95 2.03 -14.63
N GLY A 231 12.47 0.82 -14.95
CA GLY A 231 12.34 0.36 -16.33
C GLY A 231 11.23 1.05 -17.13
N TYR A 232 10.32 1.77 -16.47
CA TYR A 232 9.21 2.45 -17.12
C TYR A 232 9.62 3.80 -17.69
N GLU A 233 9.15 4.09 -18.91
CA GLU A 233 9.42 5.34 -19.60
C GLU A 233 8.44 6.42 -19.14
N ALA A 234 8.79 7.15 -18.08
CA ALA A 234 8.01 8.30 -17.65
C ALA A 234 8.39 9.54 -18.48
N HIS A 235 7.47 10.02 -19.31
CA HIS A 235 7.71 11.16 -20.21
C HIS A 235 7.33 12.51 -19.58
N GLU A 236 6.51 12.52 -18.52
CA GLU A 236 5.86 13.74 -18.03
C GLU A 236 6.52 14.33 -16.76
N HIS A 237 7.33 13.56 -16.02
CA HIS A 237 7.88 13.96 -14.73
C HIS A 237 9.37 13.58 -14.55
N ILE A 238 10.25 14.57 -14.67
CA ILE A 238 11.69 14.43 -14.37
C ILE A 238 11.89 14.70 -12.87
N THR A 239 11.61 13.70 -12.04
CA THR A 239 11.88 13.76 -10.59
C THR A 239 12.94 12.74 -10.25
N ALA A 240 13.96 13.13 -9.47
CA ALA A 240 15.04 12.25 -9.06
C ALA A 240 14.49 10.96 -8.43
N THR A 241 15.11 9.83 -8.76
CA THR A 241 14.82 8.57 -8.08
C THR A 241 15.48 8.62 -6.71
N GLU A 242 14.69 8.46 -5.66
CA GLU A 242 15.12 8.56 -4.26
C GLU A 242 14.93 7.23 -3.54
N PHE A 243 16.01 6.77 -2.88
CA PHE A 243 16.00 5.64 -1.96
C PHE A 243 16.23 6.15 -0.54
N ILE A 244 15.36 5.78 0.41
CA ILE A 244 15.59 6.07 1.83
C ILE A 244 15.93 4.78 2.54
N PHE A 245 17.07 4.82 3.23
CA PHE A 245 17.59 3.74 4.04
C PHE A 245 17.57 4.11 5.51
N SER A 246 17.01 3.26 6.35
CA SER A 246 17.00 3.43 7.79
C SER A 246 18.16 2.69 8.45
N VAL A 247 18.89 3.39 9.31
CA VAL A 247 20.04 2.86 10.04
C VAL A 247 19.57 2.31 11.40
N PRO A 248 19.93 1.07 11.77
CA PRO A 248 19.46 0.45 13.01
C PRO A 248 20.22 0.98 14.25
N VAL A 249 20.09 2.28 14.52
CA VAL A 249 20.75 2.99 15.61
C VAL A 249 19.77 3.91 16.35
N GLU A 250 20.08 4.23 17.60
CA GLU A 250 19.38 5.25 18.38
C GLU A 250 20.29 6.47 18.59
N PRO A 251 19.80 7.70 18.35
CA PRO A 251 18.49 8.06 17.81
C PRO A 251 18.34 7.65 16.33
N HIS A 252 17.08 7.48 15.90
CA HIS A 252 16.71 7.08 14.54
C HIS A 252 17.40 7.97 13.50
N MET A 253 18.02 7.34 12.50
CA MET A 253 18.71 8.03 11.42
C MET A 253 18.33 7.40 10.09
N ASP A 254 17.98 8.26 9.13
CA ASP A 254 17.73 7.87 7.74
C ASP A 254 18.77 8.48 6.81
N ILE A 255 19.16 7.74 5.78
CA ILE A 255 20.02 8.16 4.69
C ILE A 255 19.16 8.24 3.44
N SER A 256 19.06 9.44 2.86
CA SER A 256 18.46 9.64 1.52
C SER A 256 19.54 9.55 0.46
N TYR A 257 19.33 8.69 -0.54
CA TYR A 257 20.16 8.55 -1.71
C TYR A 257 19.34 8.87 -2.97
N ALA A 258 19.49 10.10 -3.46
CA ALA A 258 18.83 10.59 -4.66
C ALA A 258 19.75 10.52 -5.88
N ILE A 259 19.22 10.03 -7.00
CA ILE A 259 19.93 9.81 -8.27
C ILE A 259 19.13 10.43 -9.40
N HIS A 260 19.81 11.04 -10.37
CA HIS A 260 19.15 11.61 -11.53
C HIS A 260 18.42 10.51 -12.33
N PRO A 261 17.21 10.75 -12.86
CA PRO A 261 16.42 9.72 -13.54
C PRO A 261 17.11 9.10 -14.75
N GLU A 262 17.90 9.89 -15.47
CA GLU A 262 18.66 9.41 -16.63
C GLU A 262 19.78 8.45 -16.22
N ASP A 263 20.50 8.73 -15.13
CA ASP A 263 21.60 7.90 -14.64
C ASP A 263 21.09 6.55 -14.13
N ILE A 264 20.00 6.58 -13.37
CA ILE A 264 19.40 5.35 -12.83
C ILE A 264 18.74 4.51 -13.93
N LYS A 265 18.13 5.15 -14.94
CA LYS A 265 17.63 4.47 -16.14
C LYS A 265 18.78 3.86 -16.93
N ALA A 266 19.86 4.59 -17.15
CA ALA A 266 21.05 4.07 -17.84
C ALA A 266 21.67 2.88 -17.10
N LEU A 267 21.74 2.94 -15.76
CA LEU A 267 22.18 1.79 -14.96
C LEU A 267 21.26 0.58 -15.18
N TRP A 268 19.94 0.79 -15.08
CA TRP A 268 18.97 -0.29 -15.24
C TRP A 268 19.01 -0.90 -16.65
N SER A 269 19.06 -0.10 -17.72
CA SER A 269 19.15 -0.59 -19.11
C SER A 269 20.44 -1.37 -19.41
N ASN A 270 21.51 -1.16 -18.63
CA ASN A 270 22.73 -1.95 -18.74
C ASN A 270 22.59 -3.32 -18.08
N ILE A 271 21.75 -3.45 -17.05
CA ILE A 271 21.51 -4.68 -16.31
C ILE A 271 20.40 -5.49 -16.96
N HIS A 272 19.24 -4.88 -17.15
CA HIS A 272 18.06 -5.54 -17.67
C HIS A 272 18.16 -5.73 -19.18
N LYS A 273 18.15 -6.99 -19.61
CA LYS A 273 18.22 -7.37 -21.03
C LYS A 273 16.94 -8.03 -21.54
N GLY A 274 16.06 -8.45 -20.63
CA GLY A 274 14.74 -8.96 -20.97
C GLY A 274 13.82 -7.86 -21.51
N GLN A 275 12.74 -8.25 -22.18
CA GLN A 275 11.67 -7.33 -22.58
C GLN A 275 10.45 -7.44 -21.65
N ASP A 276 10.11 -8.65 -21.20
CA ASP A 276 8.83 -8.93 -20.53
C ASP A 276 8.96 -9.50 -19.12
N GLU A 277 10.16 -9.78 -18.63
CA GLU A 277 10.37 -10.41 -17.32
C GLU A 277 11.60 -9.83 -16.62
N VAL A 278 11.45 -9.42 -15.36
CA VAL A 278 12.55 -9.02 -14.47
C VAL A 278 12.94 -10.20 -13.59
N LEU A 279 14.23 -10.52 -13.54
CA LEU A 279 14.77 -11.61 -12.73
C LEU A 279 15.27 -11.13 -11.37
N ALA A 280 15.25 -12.01 -10.36
CA ALA A 280 15.75 -11.69 -9.02
C ALA A 280 17.23 -11.27 -9.06
N GLU A 281 18.03 -11.94 -9.88
CA GLU A 281 19.45 -11.66 -10.05
C GLU A 281 19.69 -10.27 -10.65
N GLU A 282 18.78 -9.78 -11.51
CA GLU A 282 18.85 -8.43 -12.06
C GLU A 282 18.58 -7.37 -10.98
N VAL A 283 17.59 -7.62 -10.11
CA VAL A 283 17.28 -6.73 -8.98
C VAL A 283 18.43 -6.70 -7.98
N ASP A 284 19.01 -7.86 -7.66
CA ASP A 284 20.15 -7.97 -6.76
C ASP A 284 21.37 -7.24 -7.33
N LEU A 285 21.67 -7.42 -8.63
CA LEU A 285 22.76 -6.73 -9.30
C LEU A 285 22.54 -5.21 -9.34
N PHE A 286 21.30 -4.76 -9.55
CA PHE A 286 20.95 -3.34 -9.53
C PHE A 286 21.25 -2.69 -8.18
N PHE A 287 20.77 -3.27 -7.08
CA PHE A 287 21.07 -2.75 -5.74
C PHE A 287 22.55 -2.92 -5.36
N GLN A 288 23.22 -3.98 -5.79
CA GLN A 288 24.65 -4.15 -5.57
C GLN A 288 25.47 -3.05 -6.25
N CYS A 289 25.11 -2.62 -7.46
CA CYS A 289 25.71 -1.47 -8.13
C CYS A 289 25.52 -0.19 -7.32
N LEU A 290 24.30 0.07 -6.83
CA LEU A 290 23.98 1.24 -6.01
C LEU A 290 24.78 1.25 -4.69
N TYR A 291 24.84 0.12 -4.00
CA TYR A 291 25.61 -0.02 -2.75
C TYR A 291 27.10 0.20 -2.98
N THR A 292 27.65 -0.37 -4.04
CA THR A 292 29.07 -0.21 -4.38
C THR A 292 29.39 1.23 -4.74
N HIS A 293 28.55 1.90 -5.52
CA HIS A 293 28.71 3.30 -5.86
C HIS A 293 28.67 4.17 -4.58
N PHE A 294 27.64 4.01 -3.74
CA PHE A 294 27.52 4.80 -2.52
C PHE A 294 28.72 4.60 -1.58
N PHE A 295 29.14 3.34 -1.38
CA PHE A 295 30.32 3.04 -0.57
C PHE A 295 31.59 3.67 -1.13
N ARG A 296 31.79 3.65 -2.47
CA ARG A 296 32.97 4.24 -3.09
C ARG A 296 33.14 5.71 -2.73
N HIS A 297 32.03 6.45 -2.73
CA HIS A 297 32.00 7.91 -2.51
C HIS A 297 31.92 8.31 -1.03
N PHE A 298 31.09 7.62 -0.24
CA PHE A 298 30.78 8.03 1.14
C PHE A 298 31.40 7.14 2.22
N LYS A 299 31.97 5.99 1.85
CA LYS A 299 32.50 4.97 2.79
C LYS A 299 31.46 4.44 3.78
N ILE A 300 30.20 4.44 3.38
CA ILE A 300 29.07 3.91 4.16
C ILE A 300 28.51 2.67 3.47
N HIS A 301 28.33 1.58 4.22
CA HIS A 301 27.73 0.34 3.73
C HIS A 301 26.21 0.39 3.84
N LEU A 302 25.52 0.84 2.78
CA LEU A 302 24.06 0.81 2.72
C LEU A 302 23.47 -0.60 2.85
N SER A 303 24.21 -1.63 2.44
CA SER A 303 23.80 -3.03 2.62
C SER A 303 23.65 -3.46 4.09
N ALA A 304 24.20 -2.69 5.03
CA ALA A 304 24.03 -2.90 6.48
C ALA A 304 22.84 -2.12 7.07
N THR A 305 22.03 -1.50 6.22
CA THR A 305 20.84 -0.70 6.57
C THR A 305 19.58 -1.29 5.96
N HIS A 306 18.41 -0.75 6.27
CA HIS A 306 17.14 -1.22 5.73
C HIS A 306 16.57 -0.23 4.71
N LEU A 307 16.28 -0.69 3.49
CA LEU A 307 15.50 0.11 2.54
C LEU A 307 14.07 0.27 3.08
N VAL A 308 13.65 1.50 3.33
CA VAL A 308 12.33 1.83 3.90
C VAL A 308 11.44 2.61 2.95
N LYS A 309 12.00 3.28 1.94
CA LYS A 309 11.23 4.02 0.93
C LYS A 309 11.90 4.00 -0.43
N VAL A 310 11.08 3.92 -1.46
CA VAL A 310 11.47 4.12 -2.87
C VAL A 310 10.56 5.18 -3.45
N SER A 311 11.13 6.13 -4.20
CA SER A 311 10.37 7.10 -4.98
C SER A 311 10.97 7.21 -6.37
N THR A 312 10.14 7.07 -7.39
CA THR A 312 10.49 7.26 -8.80
C THR A 312 9.49 8.24 -9.44
N SER A 313 9.65 8.52 -10.73
CA SER A 313 8.66 9.26 -11.52
C SER A 313 7.32 8.53 -11.69
N VAL A 314 7.28 7.22 -11.43
CA VAL A 314 6.09 6.37 -11.59
C VAL A 314 5.27 6.34 -10.30
N ALA A 315 5.92 6.09 -9.17
CA ALA A 315 5.28 5.90 -7.88
C ALA A 315 6.28 6.09 -6.73
N SER A 316 5.73 6.25 -5.52
CA SER A 316 6.47 6.20 -4.27
C SER A 316 5.84 5.19 -3.34
N ALA A 317 6.66 4.38 -2.66
CA ALA A 317 6.22 3.40 -1.67
C ALA A 317 7.12 3.45 -0.44
N HIS A 318 6.51 3.24 0.72
CA HIS A 318 7.18 3.17 2.01
C HIS A 318 6.85 1.83 2.69
N CYS A 319 7.76 1.33 3.53
CA CYS A 319 7.66 0.01 4.16
C CYS A 319 6.45 -0.15 5.09
N ASP A 320 5.89 0.95 5.57
CA ASP A 320 4.66 1.00 6.37
C ASP A 320 3.36 0.85 5.55
N GLY A 321 3.47 0.54 4.25
CA GLY A 321 2.32 0.35 3.38
C GLY A 321 1.72 1.65 2.85
N LYS A 322 2.44 2.77 2.91
CA LYS A 322 2.03 4.01 2.24
C LYS A 322 2.54 4.08 0.82
N VAL A 323 1.66 4.39 -0.14
CA VAL A 323 2.01 4.56 -1.54
C VAL A 323 1.43 5.83 -2.16
N LYS A 324 2.10 6.37 -3.18
CA LYS A 324 1.61 7.41 -4.08
C LYS A 324 1.83 6.93 -5.50
N ILE A 325 0.82 7.01 -6.35
CA ILE A 325 0.94 6.65 -7.76
C ILE A 325 1.03 7.96 -8.53
N LEU A 326 2.06 8.15 -9.35
CA LEU A 326 2.36 9.44 -9.98
C LEU A 326 2.12 9.39 -11.48
N SER A 327 2.32 8.23 -12.12
CA SER A 327 2.07 8.05 -13.54
C SER A 327 0.71 7.41 -13.80
N LYS A 328 -0.09 8.07 -14.65
CA LYS A 328 -1.33 7.50 -15.21
C LYS A 328 -1.04 6.30 -16.11
N GLU A 329 0.02 6.39 -16.91
CA GLU A 329 0.41 5.38 -17.89
C GLU A 329 0.71 4.03 -17.24
N TYR A 330 1.39 4.05 -16.09
CA TYR A 330 1.82 2.85 -15.37
C TYR A 330 0.92 2.46 -14.19
N LEU A 331 -0.29 3.03 -14.11
CA LEU A 331 -1.22 2.80 -12.99
C LEU A 331 -1.53 1.31 -12.80
N LEU A 332 -1.83 0.59 -13.89
CA LEU A 332 -2.21 -0.82 -13.81
C LEU A 332 -1.04 -1.71 -13.41
N GLN A 333 0.18 -1.42 -13.85
CA GLN A 333 1.38 -2.16 -13.47
C GLN A 333 1.68 -1.98 -11.98
N VAL A 334 1.55 -0.75 -11.48
CA VAL A 334 1.71 -0.47 -10.04
C VAL A 334 0.65 -1.23 -9.24
N LEU A 335 -0.63 -1.13 -9.63
CA LEU A 335 -1.71 -1.86 -8.95
C LEU A 335 -1.56 -3.38 -9.07
N GLY A 336 -1.05 -3.88 -10.19
CA GLY A 336 -0.78 -5.30 -10.41
C GLY A 336 0.21 -5.85 -9.41
N TYR A 337 1.35 -5.16 -9.24
CA TYR A 337 2.33 -5.62 -8.27
C TYR A 337 1.81 -5.50 -6.83
N LEU A 338 1.09 -4.42 -6.50
CA LEU A 338 0.45 -4.30 -5.19
C LEU A 338 -0.62 -5.38 -4.95
N THR A 339 -1.32 -5.83 -6.00
CA THR A 339 -2.29 -6.94 -5.92
C THR A 339 -1.60 -8.25 -5.61
N GLU A 340 -0.47 -8.54 -6.26
CA GLU A 340 0.38 -9.71 -5.93
C GLU A 340 0.79 -9.70 -4.45
N LEU A 341 1.28 -8.57 -3.94
CA LEU A 341 1.66 -8.44 -2.54
C LEU A 341 0.45 -8.63 -1.60
N ALA A 342 -0.70 -8.06 -1.95
CA ALA A 342 -1.91 -8.19 -1.15
C ALA A 342 -2.39 -9.64 -1.06
N ILE A 343 -2.38 -10.38 -2.18
CA ILE A 343 -2.73 -11.80 -2.24
C ILE A 343 -1.79 -12.62 -1.36
N ASN A 344 -0.47 -12.39 -1.48
CA ASN A 344 0.53 -13.10 -0.69
C ASN A 344 0.42 -12.84 0.82
N ASN A 345 -0.18 -11.70 1.22
CA ASN A 345 -0.42 -11.34 2.61
C ASN A 345 -1.71 -11.92 3.19
N ILE A 346 -2.57 -12.55 2.37
CA ILE A 346 -3.77 -13.23 2.87
C ILE A 346 -3.33 -14.55 3.53
N GLN A 347 -3.41 -14.59 4.85
CA GLN A 347 -3.18 -15.79 5.65
C GLN A 347 -4.49 -16.58 5.74
N TYR A 348 -4.45 -17.88 5.43
CA TYR A 348 -5.56 -18.83 5.58
C TYR A 348 -5.51 -19.57 6.91
#